data_AF-A0A6A6X876-F1
#
_entry.id   AF-A0A6A6X876-F1
#
_cell.length_a   1.000
_cell.length_b   1.000
_cell.length_c   1.000
_cell.angle_alpha   90.00
_cell.angle_beta   90.00
_cell.angle_gamma   90.00
#
_symmetry.space_group_name_H-M   'P 1'
#
loop_
_entity.id
_entity.type
_entity.pdbx_description
1 polymer ?
#
loop_
_entity_poly.entity_id
_entity_poly.type
_entity_poly.pdbx_seq_one_letter_code
_entity_poly.pdbx_strand_id
1 'polypeptide(L)'
;MPSNNPSTIPPSINHPMSPETHPPPSPPPPYAPPNTAAITRPGPSSVTYHIPTTASPTTALKTTIHLPPNSTWTSGLHWHNNSTEYLRLLQGSIFATLGPSTKIYTATTAHAEAVIRVGPRVRHNWGRADEYLKQRSRAERMGLDPSTGEGEAGEEVVVEEWTAPASVAKPLFFWNLNGVVTRRSAGPAELRAERVLRGLLGAYWIPFQLFVIFYALDNYPVLVGLEGRLAWLDGVESGVGREVEHCVEHVVTFGVLSLASLVGRMFRVEAVREERTPVGLWEVWVREKDDGRKKDL
;
A
#
# COMPACT_ATOMS: atom_id res chain seq x y z
N MET A 1 82.79 7.65 16.57
CA MET A 1 82.17 8.12 15.31
C MET A 1 81.20 7.04 14.84
N PRO A 2 80.06 7.40 14.21
CA PRO A 2 79.21 8.58 14.48
C PRO A 2 78.44 8.28 15.80
N SER A 3 77.14 8.55 16.07
CA SER A 3 76.17 9.53 15.55
C SER A 3 75.22 9.94 16.70
N ASN A 4 74.47 11.03 16.51
CA ASN A 4 73.23 11.31 17.24
C ASN A 4 72.01 11.14 16.32
N ASN A 5 70.86 10.79 16.88
CA ASN A 5 69.56 11.31 16.45
C ASN A 5 68.46 11.01 17.50
N PRO A 6 68.02 12.00 18.31
CA PRO A 6 66.83 11.84 19.14
C PRO A 6 65.56 11.99 18.28
N SER A 7 64.61 11.08 18.42
CA SER A 7 63.36 11.11 17.67
C SER A 7 62.40 12.17 18.25
N THR A 8 62.10 13.20 17.46
CA THR A 8 61.14 14.26 17.84
C THR A 8 59.71 13.78 17.61
N ILE A 9 58.95 13.59 18.69
CA ILE A 9 57.50 13.39 18.62
C ILE A 9 56.83 14.75 18.37
N PRO A 10 56.02 14.93 17.31
CA PRO A 10 55.28 16.17 17.09
C PRO A 10 54.13 16.30 18.09
N PRO A 11 53.81 17.52 18.57
CA PRO A 11 52.70 17.74 19.50
C PRO A 11 51.35 17.46 18.82
N SER A 12 50.45 16.80 19.54
CA SER A 12 49.08 16.55 19.10
C SER A 12 48.30 17.87 19.06
N ILE A 13 47.85 18.26 17.87
CA ILE A 13 46.99 19.44 17.68
C ILE A 13 45.55 19.03 18.00
N ASN A 14 45.12 19.30 19.23
CA ASN A 14 43.70 19.25 19.59
C ASN A 14 42.95 20.39 18.89
N HIS A 15 42.39 20.12 17.72
CA HIS A 15 41.36 20.98 17.16
C HIS A 15 40.10 20.90 18.04
N PRO A 16 39.57 22.02 18.55
CA PRO A 16 38.26 22.00 19.18
C PRO A 16 37.22 21.63 18.12
N MET A 17 36.48 20.54 18.34
CA MET A 17 35.31 20.23 17.51
C MET A 17 34.31 21.38 17.70
N SER A 18 33.94 22.04 16.60
CA SER A 18 32.77 22.91 16.59
C SER A 18 31.57 22.13 17.08
N PRO A 19 30.70 22.70 17.95
CA PRO A 19 29.50 22.01 18.38
C PRO A 19 28.66 21.68 17.14
N GLU A 20 28.26 20.40 16.99
CA GLU A 20 27.30 20.01 15.96
C GLU A 20 25.98 20.76 16.22
N THR A 21 25.76 21.83 15.47
CA THR A 21 24.45 22.46 15.36
C THR A 21 23.55 21.50 14.60
N HIS A 22 22.93 20.56 15.30
CA HIS A 22 21.84 19.78 14.74
C HIS A 22 20.83 20.77 14.13
N PRO A 23 20.50 20.63 12.83
CA PRO A 23 19.49 21.49 12.23
C PRO A 23 18.19 21.34 13.03
N PRO A 24 17.43 22.43 13.24
CA PRO A 24 16.14 22.33 13.92
C PRO A 24 15.26 21.30 13.19
N PRO A 25 14.43 20.54 13.92
CA PRO A 25 13.56 19.54 13.30
C PRO A 25 12.71 20.21 12.22
N SER A 26 12.81 19.70 10.99
CA SER A 26 12.02 20.18 9.86
C SER A 26 10.54 20.24 10.27
N PRO A 27 9.79 21.28 9.87
CA PRO A 27 8.36 21.32 10.12
C PRO A 27 7.72 20.04 9.55
N PRO A 28 6.68 19.49 10.21
CA PRO A 28 5.98 18.33 9.70
C PRO A 28 5.47 18.63 8.28
N PRO A 29 5.47 17.63 7.36
CA PRO A 29 5.00 17.85 6.00
C PRO A 29 3.55 18.39 6.04
N PRO A 30 3.18 19.30 5.12
CA PRO A 30 1.95 20.10 5.24
C PRO A 30 0.64 19.32 5.25
N TYR A 31 0.67 18.00 5.01
CA TYR A 31 -0.49 17.12 4.97
C TYR A 31 -0.47 16.01 6.04
N ALA A 32 0.35 16.09 7.09
CA ALA A 32 0.28 15.15 8.21
C ALA A 32 -1.04 15.37 9.02
N PRO A 33 -2.09 14.54 8.87
CA PRO A 33 -3.40 14.85 9.45
C PRO A 33 -3.41 14.56 10.96
N PRO A 34 -4.21 15.28 11.76
CA PRO A 34 -4.36 15.00 13.18
C PRO A 34 -4.89 13.57 13.41
N ASN A 35 -4.52 12.98 14.55
CA ASN A 35 -4.91 11.60 14.93
C ASN A 35 -4.45 10.52 13.92
N THR A 36 -3.34 10.76 13.23
CA THR A 36 -2.65 9.76 12.40
C THR A 36 -1.25 9.46 12.94
N ALA A 37 -0.65 8.36 12.49
CA ALA A 37 0.78 8.10 12.64
C ALA A 37 1.38 7.70 11.29
N ALA A 38 2.64 8.08 11.09
CA ALA A 38 3.37 7.86 9.84
C ALA A 38 4.01 6.47 9.79
N ILE A 39 3.89 5.79 8.65
CA ILE A 39 4.74 4.64 8.28
C ILE A 39 5.35 4.89 6.90
N THR A 40 6.68 4.94 6.84
CA THR A 40 7.43 5.09 5.59
C THR A 40 8.03 3.77 5.15
N ARG A 41 7.83 3.41 3.87
CA ARG A 41 8.63 2.39 3.18
C ARG A 41 9.72 3.10 2.38
N PRO A 42 11.02 2.85 2.63
CA PRO A 42 12.11 3.45 1.85
C PRO A 42 12.37 2.67 0.55
N GLY A 43 13.21 3.22 -0.32
CA GLY A 43 13.69 2.57 -1.55
C GLY A 43 13.01 3.09 -2.83
N PRO A 44 13.16 2.38 -3.97
CA PRO A 44 12.63 2.83 -5.26
C PRO A 44 11.10 2.99 -5.25
N SER A 45 10.37 2.07 -4.64
CA SER A 45 8.91 2.15 -4.46
C SER A 45 8.55 2.81 -3.12
N SER A 46 9.18 3.96 -2.84
CA SER A 46 9.03 4.64 -1.55
C SER A 46 7.65 5.28 -1.38
N VAL A 47 7.12 5.22 -0.17
CA VAL A 47 5.79 5.73 0.17
C VAL A 47 5.71 6.03 1.66
N THR A 48 5.04 7.11 2.04
CA THR A 48 4.67 7.39 3.43
C THR A 48 3.16 7.37 3.59
N TYR A 49 2.67 6.57 4.53
CA TYR A 49 1.27 6.52 4.94
C TYR A 49 1.08 7.28 6.24
N HIS A 50 0.15 8.22 6.29
CA HIS A 50 -0.41 8.76 7.53
C HIS A 50 -1.74 8.05 7.79
N ILE A 51 -1.70 7.05 8.67
CA ILE A 51 -2.82 6.15 8.94
C ILE A 51 -3.50 6.59 10.25
N PRO A 52 -4.84 6.69 10.32
CA PRO A 52 -5.56 6.95 11.55
C PRO A 52 -5.13 6.04 12.72
N THR A 53 -5.05 6.59 13.93
CA THR A 53 -4.71 5.84 15.16
C THR A 53 -5.90 5.64 16.10
N THR A 54 -6.99 6.37 15.87
CA THR A 54 -8.24 6.27 16.63
C THR A 54 -9.42 6.21 15.68
N ALA A 55 -10.49 5.53 16.08
CA ALA A 55 -11.74 5.57 15.34
C ALA A 55 -12.45 6.92 15.54
N SER A 56 -13.21 7.35 14.54
CA SER A 56 -14.06 8.54 14.60
C SER A 56 -15.50 8.13 14.29
N PRO A 57 -16.49 8.48 15.13
CA PRO A 57 -17.90 8.20 14.86
C PRO A 57 -18.52 9.19 13.85
N THR A 58 -17.85 10.31 13.53
CA THR A 58 -18.41 11.41 12.75
C THR A 58 -17.63 11.75 11.48
N THR A 59 -16.41 11.22 11.30
CA THR A 59 -15.58 11.48 10.12
C THR A 59 -15.08 10.17 9.50
N ALA A 60 -15.03 10.13 8.16
CA ALA A 60 -14.46 9.00 7.44
C ALA A 60 -12.97 8.83 7.82
N LEU A 61 -12.56 7.58 8.08
CA LEU A 61 -11.19 7.23 8.43
C LEU A 61 -10.33 7.17 7.17
N LYS A 62 -9.77 8.33 6.79
CA LYS A 62 -8.92 8.48 5.62
C LYS A 62 -7.46 8.21 5.93
N THR A 63 -6.78 7.46 5.07
CA THR A 63 -5.31 7.33 5.09
C THR A 63 -4.73 8.29 4.08
N THR A 64 -3.78 9.14 4.47
CA THR A 64 -3.08 10.03 3.53
C THR A 64 -1.80 9.35 3.05
N ILE A 65 -1.53 9.38 1.75
CA ILE A 65 -0.51 8.60 1.06
C ILE A 65 0.35 9.57 0.26
N HIS A 66 1.62 9.65 0.65
CA HIS A 66 2.64 10.48 0.02
C HIS A 66 3.55 9.63 -0.86
N LEU A 67 3.63 9.98 -2.14
CA LEU A 67 4.56 9.38 -3.10
C LEU A 67 5.61 10.44 -3.47
N PRO A 68 6.85 10.34 -2.95
CA PRO A 68 7.90 11.29 -3.28
C PRO A 68 8.26 11.24 -4.77
N PRO A 69 8.93 12.29 -5.31
CA PRO A 69 9.38 12.31 -6.70
C PRO A 69 10.19 11.06 -7.06
N ASN A 70 9.91 10.49 -8.25
CA ASN A 70 10.50 9.24 -8.75
C ASN A 70 10.19 7.96 -7.97
N SER A 71 9.19 7.96 -7.07
CA SER A 71 8.70 6.71 -6.49
C SER A 71 8.06 5.81 -7.55
N THR A 72 8.48 4.54 -7.60
CA THR A 72 7.86 3.49 -8.42
C THR A 72 6.70 2.78 -7.73
N TRP A 73 6.20 3.34 -6.63
CA TRP A 73 5.07 2.78 -5.90
C TRP A 73 3.78 2.84 -6.71
N THR A 74 2.99 1.77 -6.63
CA THR A 74 1.59 1.71 -7.05
C THR A 74 0.78 0.97 -5.99
N SER A 75 -0.55 1.15 -5.99
CA SER A 75 -1.45 0.38 -5.11
C SER A 75 -1.38 -1.13 -5.37
N GLY A 76 -0.94 -1.52 -6.57
CA GLY A 76 -1.13 -2.86 -7.12
C GLY A 76 -2.53 -2.99 -7.73
N LEU A 77 -2.65 -3.91 -8.70
CA LEU A 77 -3.92 -4.20 -9.34
C LEU A 77 -4.79 -5.08 -8.43
N HIS A 78 -5.92 -4.55 -7.99
CA HIS A 78 -6.81 -5.20 -7.02
C HIS A 78 -8.27 -4.76 -7.18
N TRP A 79 -9.17 -5.31 -6.36
CA TRP A 79 -10.54 -4.80 -6.20
C TRP A 79 -11.01 -4.91 -4.74
N HIS A 80 -12.06 -4.16 -4.42
CA HIS A 80 -12.85 -4.33 -3.20
C HIS A 80 -14.13 -5.11 -3.53
N ASN A 81 -14.50 -6.17 -2.80
CA ASN A 81 -15.69 -6.94 -3.13
C ASN A 81 -16.98 -6.26 -2.63
N ASN A 82 -16.90 -5.59 -1.47
CA ASN A 82 -18.05 -4.98 -0.81
C ASN A 82 -17.97 -3.45 -0.77
N SER A 83 -16.76 -2.90 -0.61
CA SER A 83 -16.53 -1.48 -0.40
C SER A 83 -16.52 -0.68 -1.70
N THR A 84 -17.04 0.55 -1.65
CA THR A 84 -16.67 1.60 -2.61
C THR A 84 -15.42 2.30 -2.07
N GLU A 85 -14.35 2.43 -2.85
CA GLU A 85 -13.19 3.24 -2.51
C GLU A 85 -13.29 4.66 -3.09
N TYR A 86 -12.68 5.61 -2.40
CA TYR A 86 -12.52 7.00 -2.82
C TYR A 86 -11.06 7.42 -2.69
N LEU A 87 -10.53 8.01 -3.76
CA LEU A 87 -9.19 8.62 -3.81
C LEU A 87 -9.36 10.13 -4.01
N ARG A 88 -9.00 10.93 -3.01
CA ARG A 88 -8.95 12.40 -3.12
C ARG A 88 -7.52 12.83 -3.40
N LEU A 89 -7.27 13.33 -4.60
CA LEU A 89 -5.97 13.88 -4.98
C LEU A 89 -5.82 15.30 -4.41
N LEU A 90 -4.83 15.48 -3.53
CA LEU A 90 -4.53 16.76 -2.87
C LEU A 90 -3.39 17.52 -3.57
N GLN A 91 -2.42 16.81 -4.13
CA GLN A 91 -1.24 17.39 -4.79
C GLN A 91 -0.69 16.46 -5.89
N GLY A 92 -0.06 17.03 -6.92
CA GLY A 92 0.56 16.30 -8.01
C GLY A 92 -0.41 15.66 -8.99
N SER A 93 0.08 14.65 -9.71
CA SER A 93 -0.70 13.90 -10.71
C SER A 93 -0.53 12.39 -10.53
N ILE A 94 -1.64 11.65 -10.64
CA ILE A 94 -1.67 10.18 -10.61
C ILE A 94 -2.21 9.62 -11.92
N PHE A 95 -1.76 8.43 -12.30
CA PHE A 95 -2.57 7.56 -13.13
C PHE A 95 -3.55 6.81 -12.23
N ALA A 96 -4.76 6.55 -12.74
CA ALA A 96 -5.64 5.53 -12.19
C ALA A 96 -6.20 4.67 -13.32
N THR A 97 -5.95 3.37 -13.23
CA THR A 97 -6.61 2.32 -14.01
C THR A 97 -7.90 1.94 -13.27
N LEU A 98 -9.03 1.97 -13.97
CA LEU A 98 -10.37 1.62 -13.49
C LEU A 98 -11.05 0.72 -14.55
N GLY A 99 -11.14 -0.57 -14.26
CA GLY A 99 -11.48 -1.58 -15.27
C GLY A 99 -10.52 -1.49 -16.46
N PRO A 100 -11.01 -1.44 -17.72
CA PRO A 100 -10.18 -1.36 -18.91
C PRO A 100 -9.66 0.06 -19.22
N SER A 101 -10.04 1.08 -18.43
CA SER A 101 -9.69 2.48 -18.69
C SER A 101 -8.56 2.93 -17.79
N THR A 102 -7.48 3.50 -18.35
CA THR A 102 -6.49 4.25 -17.57
C THR A 102 -6.57 5.73 -17.92
N LYS A 103 -6.57 6.59 -16.90
CA LYS A 103 -6.62 8.06 -17.05
C LYS A 103 -5.60 8.72 -16.12
N ILE A 104 -5.09 9.88 -16.53
CA ILE A 104 -4.32 10.77 -15.66
C ILE A 104 -5.29 11.72 -14.95
N TYR A 105 -5.08 11.93 -13.65
CA TYR A 105 -5.77 12.88 -12.82
C TYR A 105 -4.74 13.79 -12.17
N THR A 106 -5.02 15.10 -12.14
CA THR A 106 -4.11 16.14 -11.64
C THR A 106 -4.85 16.99 -10.61
N ALA A 107 -4.19 17.33 -9.50
CA ALA A 107 -4.71 18.31 -8.56
C ALA A 107 -4.75 19.67 -9.26
N THR A 108 -5.94 20.26 -9.42
CA THR A 108 -6.07 21.61 -9.98
C THR A 108 -6.53 22.56 -8.90
N THR A 109 -5.95 23.77 -8.89
CA THR A 109 -6.37 24.85 -7.97
C THR A 109 -7.75 25.42 -8.32
N ALA A 110 -8.29 25.12 -9.51
CA ALA A 110 -9.56 25.65 -10.02
C ALA A 110 -10.78 24.74 -9.78
N HIS A 111 -10.59 23.43 -9.60
CA HIS A 111 -11.66 22.51 -9.27
C HIS A 111 -11.50 21.99 -7.84
N ALA A 112 -12.58 22.06 -7.06
CA ALA A 112 -12.63 21.46 -5.74
C ALA A 112 -12.25 19.96 -5.83
N GLU A 113 -11.09 19.63 -5.23
CA GLU A 113 -10.63 18.30 -4.84
C GLU A 113 -11.05 17.16 -5.78
N ALA A 114 -10.17 16.72 -6.67
CA ALA A 114 -10.45 15.60 -7.57
C ALA A 114 -10.64 14.29 -6.79
N VAL A 115 -11.90 13.94 -6.49
CA VAL A 115 -12.30 12.68 -5.84
C VAL A 115 -12.65 11.65 -6.91
N ILE A 116 -11.78 10.67 -7.09
CA ILE A 116 -12.03 9.48 -7.90
C ILE A 116 -12.85 8.50 -7.07
N ARG A 117 -13.96 7.99 -7.62
CA ARG A 117 -14.79 6.97 -6.99
C ARG A 117 -14.59 5.62 -7.68
N VAL A 118 -14.24 4.61 -6.90
CA VAL A 118 -14.04 3.23 -7.35
C VAL A 118 -15.15 2.35 -6.79
N GLY A 119 -15.98 1.79 -7.67
CA GLY A 119 -17.10 0.93 -7.25
C GLY A 119 -16.65 -0.45 -6.76
N PRO A 120 -17.50 -1.18 -6.01
CA PRO A 120 -17.23 -2.57 -5.67
C PRO A 120 -17.03 -3.41 -6.94
N ARG A 121 -16.08 -4.35 -6.89
CA ARG A 121 -15.63 -5.27 -7.96
C ARG A 121 -15.01 -4.59 -9.19
N VAL A 122 -14.84 -3.27 -9.16
CA VAL A 122 -14.03 -2.58 -10.17
C VAL A 122 -12.56 -2.90 -9.90
N ARG A 123 -11.90 -3.58 -10.85
CA ARG A 123 -10.45 -3.72 -10.86
C ARG A 123 -9.80 -2.35 -10.97
N HIS A 124 -8.83 -2.05 -10.11
CA HIS A 124 -8.15 -0.76 -10.11
C HIS A 124 -6.68 -0.85 -9.68
N ASN A 125 -5.90 0.10 -10.17
CA ASN A 125 -4.52 0.35 -9.78
C ASN A 125 -4.24 1.85 -9.91
N TRP A 126 -3.48 2.44 -8.99
CA TRP A 126 -3.08 3.84 -9.10
C TRP A 126 -1.62 4.04 -8.64
N GLY A 127 -1.03 5.16 -9.06
CA GLY A 127 0.33 5.56 -8.71
C GLY A 127 0.70 6.85 -9.43
N ARG A 128 1.96 7.27 -9.35
CA ARG A 128 2.41 8.55 -9.94
C ARG A 128 2.25 8.57 -11.47
N ALA A 129 1.66 9.65 -12.00
CA ALA A 129 1.47 9.82 -13.44
C ALA A 129 2.78 9.82 -14.22
N ASP A 130 3.80 10.54 -13.71
CA ASP A 130 5.10 10.68 -14.38
C ASP A 130 5.83 9.35 -14.51
N GLU A 131 5.75 8.49 -13.50
CA GLU A 131 6.32 7.14 -13.55
C GLU A 131 5.58 6.23 -14.53
N TYR A 132 4.24 6.24 -14.53
CA TYR A 132 3.45 5.49 -15.50
C TYR A 132 3.77 5.90 -16.95
N LEU A 133 3.89 7.20 -17.20
CA LEU A 133 4.26 7.73 -18.53
C LEU A 133 5.70 7.35 -18.91
N LYS A 134 6.67 7.43 -17.98
CA LYS A 134 8.04 6.94 -18.21
C LYS A 134 8.07 5.45 -18.59
N GLN A 135 7.28 4.62 -17.90
CA GLN A 135 7.16 3.20 -18.20
C GLN A 135 6.47 2.94 -19.55
N ARG A 136 5.40 3.68 -19.85
CA ARG A 136 4.70 3.62 -21.14
C ARG A 136 5.65 4.04 -22.28
N SER A 137 6.34 5.17 -22.19
CA SER A 137 7.30 5.61 -23.21
C SER A 137 8.52 4.73 -23.38
N ARG A 138 8.85 3.90 -22.39
CA ARG A 138 9.82 2.81 -22.55
C ARG A 138 9.22 1.63 -23.33
N ALA A 139 7.95 1.28 -23.10
CA ALA A 139 7.22 0.25 -23.85
C ALA A 139 6.86 0.69 -25.28
N GLU A 140 6.60 1.98 -25.51
CA GLU A 140 6.34 2.60 -26.83
C GLU A 140 7.56 2.47 -27.75
N ARG A 141 8.77 2.74 -27.21
CA ARG A 141 10.04 2.45 -27.90
C ARG A 141 10.29 0.95 -28.17
N MET A 142 9.46 0.07 -27.59
CA MET A 142 9.44 -1.37 -27.84
C MET A 142 8.16 -1.82 -28.59
N GLY A 143 7.34 -0.88 -29.11
CA GLY A 143 6.25 -1.16 -30.05
C GLY A 143 4.81 -1.23 -29.49
N LEU A 144 4.50 -0.56 -28.37
CA LEU A 144 3.15 -0.55 -27.77
C LEU A 144 2.56 0.88 -27.65
N ASP A 145 1.33 1.09 -28.13
CA ASP A 145 0.75 2.41 -28.49
C ASP A 145 0.33 3.34 -27.32
N PRO A 146 0.57 4.67 -27.40
CA PRO A 146 0.20 5.63 -26.36
C PRO A 146 -0.83 6.71 -26.73
N SER A 147 -1.82 6.89 -25.85
CA SER A 147 -2.67 8.08 -25.81
C SER A 147 -2.56 8.83 -24.47
N THR A 148 -2.11 10.08 -24.60
CA THR A 148 -2.36 11.29 -23.78
C THR A 148 -2.16 11.30 -22.26
N GLY A 149 -1.36 12.28 -21.81
CA GLY A 149 -1.38 12.85 -20.46
C GLY A 149 -0.14 13.67 -20.17
N GLU A 150 -0.13 14.97 -20.50
CA GLU A 150 0.93 15.87 -20.03
C GLU A 150 0.62 16.27 -18.58
N GLY A 151 1.47 15.86 -17.64
CA GLY A 151 1.43 16.29 -16.24
C GLY A 151 2.81 16.72 -15.79
N GLU A 152 2.89 17.73 -14.91
CA GLU A 152 4.14 18.31 -14.44
C GLU A 152 4.99 17.25 -13.69
N ALA A 153 5.99 16.72 -14.39
CA ALA A 153 6.81 15.63 -13.89
C ALA A 153 7.83 16.15 -12.86
N GLY A 154 7.62 15.82 -11.59
CA GLY A 154 8.59 16.08 -10.52
C GLY A 154 8.01 16.48 -9.17
N GLU A 155 6.72 16.84 -9.08
CA GLU A 155 6.08 17.22 -7.81
C GLU A 155 5.85 16.00 -6.89
N GLU A 156 5.80 16.20 -5.58
CA GLU A 156 5.25 15.20 -4.64
C GLU A 156 3.77 14.92 -4.98
N VAL A 157 3.35 13.66 -4.84
CA VAL A 157 1.94 13.27 -4.99
C VAL A 157 1.37 12.97 -3.61
N VAL A 158 0.23 13.58 -3.30
CA VAL A 158 -0.48 13.39 -2.03
C VAL A 158 -1.92 13.00 -2.32
N VAL A 159 -2.34 11.83 -1.81
CA VAL A 159 -3.69 11.26 -2.00
C VAL A 159 -4.27 10.85 -0.65
N GLU A 160 -5.53 11.18 -0.38
CA GLU A 160 -6.30 10.54 0.69
C GLU A 160 -7.13 9.37 0.15
N GLU A 161 -7.08 8.24 0.82
CA GLU A 161 -7.78 7.00 0.48
C GLU A 161 -8.71 6.57 1.62
N TRP A 162 -9.98 6.30 1.31
CA TRP A 162 -10.97 5.77 2.26
C TRP A 162 -12.05 4.95 1.57
N THR A 163 -12.87 4.23 2.35
CA THR A 163 -13.97 3.41 1.84
C THR A 163 -15.34 3.81 2.38
N ALA A 164 -16.39 3.45 1.63
CA ALA A 164 -17.78 3.43 2.08
C ALA A 164 -18.36 2.00 1.97
N PRO A 165 -19.14 1.51 2.95
CA PRO A 165 -19.50 2.19 4.20
C PRO A 165 -18.26 2.44 5.10
N ALA A 166 -18.28 3.55 5.83
CA ALA A 166 -17.17 3.93 6.70
C ALA A 166 -17.01 2.89 7.82
N SER A 167 -15.80 2.39 8.01
CA SER A 167 -15.44 1.39 9.01
C SER A 167 -13.97 1.48 9.38
N VAL A 168 -13.56 0.81 10.47
CA VAL A 168 -12.15 0.68 10.82
C VAL A 168 -11.38 -0.26 9.88
N ALA A 169 -12.03 -1.00 8.98
CA ALA A 169 -11.39 -2.01 8.14
C ALA A 169 -10.25 -1.45 7.26
N LYS A 170 -10.42 -0.27 6.64
CA LYS A 170 -9.40 0.34 5.76
C LYS A 170 -8.14 0.81 6.51
N PRO A 171 -8.20 1.55 7.64
CA PRO A 171 -6.99 1.82 8.42
C PRO A 171 -6.39 0.56 9.06
N LEU A 172 -7.20 -0.42 9.50
CA LEU A 172 -6.69 -1.73 9.98
C LEU A 172 -5.90 -2.47 8.89
N PHE A 173 -6.37 -2.40 7.64
CA PHE A 173 -5.67 -2.96 6.48
C PHE A 173 -4.29 -2.32 6.31
N PHE A 174 -4.21 -0.99 6.28
CA PHE A 174 -2.93 -0.30 6.16
C PHE A 174 -1.97 -0.59 7.32
N TRP A 175 -2.45 -0.61 8.56
CA TRP A 175 -1.65 -0.95 9.74
C TRP A 175 -1.08 -2.37 9.66
N ASN A 176 -1.91 -3.35 9.32
CA ASN A 176 -1.50 -4.76 9.31
C ASN A 176 -0.65 -5.11 8.08
N LEU A 177 -0.97 -4.57 6.89
CA LEU A 177 -0.14 -4.72 5.69
C LEU A 177 1.24 -4.11 5.91
N ASN A 178 1.33 -2.85 6.33
CA ASN A 178 2.61 -2.20 6.56
C ASN A 178 3.38 -2.88 7.72
N GLY A 179 2.69 -3.34 8.76
CA GLY A 179 3.29 -4.11 9.85
C GLY A 179 3.84 -5.47 9.43
N VAL A 180 3.32 -6.10 8.38
CA VAL A 180 3.90 -7.30 7.75
C VAL A 180 5.08 -6.95 6.84
N VAL A 181 4.94 -5.93 5.99
CA VAL A 181 5.96 -5.56 4.98
C VAL A 181 7.21 -4.94 5.60
N THR A 182 7.07 -4.13 6.66
CA THR A 182 8.19 -3.40 7.28
C THR A 182 8.91 -4.18 8.38
N ARG A 183 8.25 -5.13 9.07
CA ARG A 183 8.89 -5.93 10.12
C ARG A 183 9.73 -7.06 9.52
N ARG A 184 11.05 -6.99 9.75
CA ARG A 184 11.94 -8.16 9.67
C ARG A 184 11.56 -9.14 10.79
N SER A 185 10.68 -10.09 10.43
CA SER A 185 10.14 -11.27 11.13
C SER A 185 10.72 -11.68 12.50
N ALA A 186 9.83 -12.23 13.34
CA ALA A 186 9.99 -12.76 14.70
C ALA A 186 9.88 -11.72 15.84
N GLY A 187 8.65 -11.54 16.34
CA GLY A 187 8.44 -11.07 17.71
C GLY A 187 8.55 -12.26 18.69
N PRO A 188 8.84 -12.02 19.99
CA PRO A 188 9.10 -13.09 20.97
C PRO A 188 7.89 -14.01 21.29
N ALA A 189 6.70 -13.71 20.76
CA ALA A 189 5.45 -14.45 21.01
C ALA A 189 5.08 -15.49 19.92
N GLU A 190 5.95 -15.77 18.95
CA GLU A 190 5.65 -16.67 17.81
C GLU A 190 5.36 -18.12 18.28
N LEU A 191 4.12 -18.58 18.08
CA LEU A 191 3.68 -19.91 18.50
C LEU A 191 4.46 -21.01 17.77
N ARG A 192 4.60 -22.20 18.38
CA ARG A 192 5.31 -23.33 17.74
C ARG A 192 4.71 -23.70 16.37
N ALA A 193 3.39 -23.63 16.24
CA ALA A 193 2.68 -23.91 14.99
C ALA A 193 2.97 -22.85 13.90
N GLU A 194 3.00 -21.57 14.27
CA GLU A 194 3.33 -20.44 13.38
C GLU A 194 4.77 -20.60 12.83
N ARG A 195 5.73 -20.93 13.71
CA ARG A 195 7.13 -21.21 13.31
C ARG A 195 7.27 -22.39 12.34
N VAL A 196 6.52 -23.47 12.55
CA VAL A 196 6.52 -24.62 11.62
C VAL A 196 5.97 -24.21 10.25
N LEU A 197 4.81 -23.54 10.21
CA LEU A 197 4.22 -23.08 8.95
C LEU A 197 5.12 -22.08 8.22
N ARG A 198 5.76 -21.16 8.94
CA ARG A 198 6.76 -20.24 8.40
C ARG A 198 7.97 -20.96 7.82
N GLY A 199 8.47 -22.01 8.49
CA GLY A 199 9.56 -22.85 8.00
C GLY A 199 9.20 -23.58 6.70
N LEU A 200 7.96 -24.07 6.59
CA LEU A 200 7.44 -24.74 5.39
C LEU A 200 7.23 -23.76 4.21
N LEU A 201 6.71 -22.56 4.48
CA LEU A 201 6.43 -21.56 3.43
C LEU A 201 7.67 -20.78 2.99
N GLY A 202 8.69 -20.64 3.84
CA GLY A 202 9.94 -19.96 3.51
C GLY A 202 9.72 -18.55 2.98
N ALA A 203 10.11 -18.30 1.73
CA ALA A 203 9.92 -17.02 1.05
C ALA A 203 8.43 -16.61 0.91
N TYR A 204 7.51 -17.57 0.86
CA TYR A 204 6.06 -17.32 0.74
C TYR A 204 5.39 -16.95 2.07
N TRP A 205 6.13 -16.91 3.20
CA TRP A 205 5.57 -16.54 4.50
C TRP A 205 4.95 -15.12 4.53
N ILE A 206 5.60 -14.15 3.87
CA ILE A 206 5.10 -12.78 3.77
C ILE A 206 3.87 -12.70 2.84
N PRO A 207 3.91 -13.20 1.58
CA PRO A 207 2.72 -13.34 0.74
C PRO A 207 1.54 -14.03 1.43
N PHE A 208 1.76 -15.11 2.16
CA PHE A 208 0.72 -15.84 2.89
C PHE A 208 0.03 -14.98 3.95
N GLN A 209 0.78 -14.26 4.79
CA GLN A 209 0.20 -13.32 5.75
C GLN A 209 -0.59 -12.20 5.06
N LEU A 210 -0.08 -11.67 3.94
CA LEU A 210 -0.78 -10.67 3.15
C LEU A 210 -2.09 -11.23 2.57
N PHE A 211 -2.11 -12.48 2.10
CA PHE A 211 -3.33 -13.13 1.59
C PHE A 211 -4.41 -13.30 2.67
N VAL A 212 -4.02 -13.61 3.92
CA VAL A 212 -4.95 -13.63 5.06
C VAL A 212 -5.52 -12.23 5.34
N ILE A 213 -4.68 -11.18 5.27
CA ILE A 213 -5.08 -9.77 5.42
C ILE A 213 -6.05 -9.35 4.31
N PHE A 214 -5.69 -9.60 3.05
CA PHE A 214 -6.48 -9.28 1.85
C PHE A 214 -7.87 -9.89 1.90
N TYR A 215 -7.98 -11.16 2.29
CA TYR A 215 -9.27 -11.85 2.39
C TYR A 215 -10.18 -11.24 3.46
N ALA A 216 -9.62 -10.90 4.62
CA ALA A 216 -10.40 -10.47 5.79
C ALA A 216 -10.78 -8.98 5.75
N LEU A 217 -10.02 -8.15 5.03
CA LEU A 217 -10.17 -6.69 4.99
C LEU A 217 -10.51 -6.18 3.57
N ASP A 218 -11.27 -6.99 2.83
CA ASP A 218 -11.93 -6.64 1.56
C ASP A 218 -10.98 -6.15 0.44
N ASN A 219 -9.73 -6.59 0.37
CA ASN A 219 -8.72 -6.02 -0.54
C ASN A 219 -8.09 -7.10 -1.44
N TYR A 220 -8.75 -7.46 -2.54
CA TYR A 220 -8.47 -8.64 -3.36
C TYR A 220 -7.47 -8.34 -4.51
N PRO A 221 -6.19 -8.75 -4.44
CA PRO A 221 -5.25 -8.59 -5.55
C PRO A 221 -5.63 -9.46 -6.77
N VAL A 222 -5.46 -8.93 -7.98
CA VAL A 222 -5.58 -9.71 -9.22
C VAL A 222 -4.34 -10.61 -9.35
N LEU A 223 -4.47 -11.88 -8.99
CA LEU A 223 -3.35 -12.84 -8.99
C LEU A 223 -2.93 -13.30 -10.40
N VAL A 224 -3.84 -13.23 -11.37
CA VAL A 224 -3.61 -13.58 -12.77
C VAL A 224 -4.23 -12.48 -13.62
N GLY A 225 -3.44 -11.75 -14.40
CA GLY A 225 -3.96 -10.76 -15.34
C GLY A 225 -4.32 -11.43 -16.67
N LEU A 226 -5.61 -11.70 -16.88
CA LEU A 226 -6.14 -12.36 -18.08
C LEU A 226 -6.65 -11.39 -19.15
N GLU A 227 -6.76 -10.10 -18.81
CA GLU A 227 -7.28 -9.04 -19.69
C GLU A 227 -6.78 -9.11 -21.14
N GLY A 228 -7.72 -9.35 -22.06
CA GLY A 228 -7.48 -9.41 -23.50
C GLY A 228 -6.85 -10.72 -24.02
N ARG A 229 -6.56 -11.71 -23.16
CA ARG A 229 -5.97 -13.00 -23.57
C ARG A 229 -6.98 -13.96 -24.19
N LEU A 230 -8.27 -13.78 -23.91
CA LEU A 230 -9.40 -14.51 -24.46
C LEU A 230 -10.22 -13.67 -25.44
N ALA A 231 -9.71 -12.51 -25.88
CA ALA A 231 -10.34 -11.69 -26.92
C ALA A 231 -10.51 -12.42 -28.27
N TRP A 232 -9.85 -13.56 -28.48
CA TRP A 232 -10.07 -14.44 -29.63
C TRP A 232 -11.33 -15.33 -29.51
N LEU A 233 -11.91 -15.46 -28.30
CA LEU A 233 -13.23 -16.05 -28.07
C LEU A 233 -14.37 -15.04 -28.29
N ASP A 234 -14.07 -13.74 -28.30
CA ASP A 234 -15.02 -12.69 -28.66
C ASP A 234 -15.28 -12.71 -30.18
N GLY A 235 -16.18 -13.60 -30.59
CA GLY A 235 -16.76 -13.59 -31.92
C GLY A 235 -17.53 -12.29 -32.18
N VAL A 236 -16.85 -11.34 -32.84
CA VAL A 236 -17.28 -10.07 -33.46
C VAL A 236 -18.05 -9.06 -32.59
N GLU A 237 -19.01 -9.45 -31.73
CA GLU A 237 -19.91 -8.51 -31.03
C GLU A 237 -20.21 -8.81 -29.55
N SER A 238 -19.85 -9.98 -29.00
CA SER A 238 -20.52 -10.47 -27.77
C SER A 238 -19.94 -10.03 -26.42
N GLY A 239 -18.66 -9.65 -26.33
CA GLY A 239 -18.00 -9.23 -25.08
C GLY A 239 -17.87 -10.33 -24.00
N VAL A 240 -18.25 -11.56 -24.33
CA VAL A 240 -18.28 -12.72 -23.43
C VAL A 240 -16.86 -13.10 -22.96
N GLY A 241 -15.83 -12.90 -23.79
CA GLY A 241 -14.44 -13.17 -23.45
C GLY A 241 -14.01 -12.40 -22.21
N ARG A 242 -14.33 -11.10 -22.12
CA ARG A 242 -13.99 -10.24 -20.97
C ARG A 242 -14.72 -10.64 -19.69
N GLU A 243 -16.01 -10.97 -19.78
CA GLU A 243 -16.78 -11.46 -18.62
C GLU A 243 -16.24 -12.80 -18.11
N VAL A 244 -15.82 -13.70 -19.02
CA VAL A 244 -15.16 -14.96 -18.66
C VAL A 244 -13.78 -14.72 -18.04
N GLU A 245 -12.96 -13.82 -18.60
CA GLU A 245 -11.67 -13.39 -18.01
C GLU A 245 -11.89 -12.91 -16.57
N HIS A 246 -12.78 -11.93 -16.35
CA HIS A 246 -13.07 -11.39 -15.03
C HIS A 246 -13.61 -12.45 -14.06
N CYS A 247 -14.49 -13.36 -14.52
CA CYS A 247 -14.99 -14.47 -13.72
C CYS A 247 -13.85 -15.39 -13.25
N VAL A 248 -12.93 -15.77 -14.14
CA VAL A 248 -11.78 -16.61 -13.81
C VAL A 248 -10.82 -15.89 -12.85
N GLU A 249 -10.53 -14.59 -13.07
CA GLU A 249 -9.71 -13.77 -12.17
C GLU A 249 -10.26 -13.74 -10.74
N HIS A 250 -11.58 -13.56 -10.62
CA HIS A 250 -12.30 -13.59 -9.35
C HIS A 250 -12.22 -14.98 -8.71
N VAL A 251 -12.61 -16.04 -9.42
CA VAL A 251 -12.62 -17.41 -8.88
C VAL A 251 -11.23 -17.85 -8.41
N VAL A 252 -10.18 -17.58 -9.18
CA VAL A 252 -8.80 -17.92 -8.80
C VAL A 252 -8.38 -17.16 -7.54
N THR A 253 -8.60 -15.85 -7.49
CA THR A 253 -8.24 -15.04 -6.31
C THR A 253 -9.04 -15.44 -5.08
N PHE A 254 -10.36 -15.57 -5.19
CA PHE A 254 -11.20 -16.03 -4.08
C PHE A 254 -10.81 -17.41 -3.59
N GLY A 255 -10.49 -18.35 -4.48
CA GLY A 255 -10.02 -19.69 -4.12
C GLY A 255 -8.71 -19.66 -3.33
N VAL A 256 -7.69 -18.97 -3.86
CA VAL A 256 -6.36 -18.84 -3.22
C VAL A 256 -6.46 -18.13 -1.86
N LEU A 257 -7.17 -17.00 -1.80
CA LEU A 257 -7.30 -16.22 -0.56
C LEU A 257 -8.18 -16.92 0.49
N SER A 258 -9.24 -17.63 0.09
CA SER A 258 -10.07 -18.42 1.01
C SER A 258 -9.26 -19.58 1.62
N LEU A 259 -8.45 -20.27 0.80
CA LEU A 259 -7.56 -21.33 1.26
C LEU A 259 -6.49 -20.77 2.21
N ALA A 260 -5.87 -19.64 1.87
CA ALA A 260 -4.90 -18.97 2.74
C ALA A 260 -5.53 -18.57 4.08
N SER A 261 -6.75 -18.01 4.06
CA SER A 261 -7.54 -17.68 5.26
C SER A 261 -7.93 -18.90 6.11
N LEU A 262 -8.25 -20.03 5.49
CA LEU A 262 -8.54 -21.29 6.20
C LEU A 262 -7.27 -21.83 6.89
N VAL A 263 -6.14 -21.89 6.18
CA VAL A 263 -4.85 -22.28 6.76
C VAL A 263 -4.42 -21.29 7.85
N GLY A 264 -4.60 -19.98 7.63
CA GLY A 264 -4.30 -18.95 8.61
C GLY A 264 -5.05 -19.16 9.92
N ARG A 265 -6.35 -19.46 9.85
CA ARG A 265 -7.16 -19.82 11.02
C ARG A 265 -6.65 -21.08 11.73
N MET A 266 -6.28 -22.14 11.02
CA MET A 266 -5.73 -23.36 11.62
C MET A 266 -4.42 -23.11 12.38
N PHE A 267 -3.58 -22.19 11.89
CA PHE A 267 -2.25 -21.89 12.47
C PHE A 267 -2.22 -20.58 13.29
N ARG A 268 -3.38 -19.98 13.60
CA ARG A 268 -3.55 -18.70 14.32
C ARG A 268 -2.81 -17.50 13.72
N VAL A 269 -2.67 -17.49 12.39
CA VAL A 269 -2.22 -16.31 11.65
C VAL A 269 -3.43 -15.41 11.43
N GLU A 270 -3.52 -14.32 12.18
CA GLU A 270 -4.64 -13.38 12.11
C GLU A 270 -4.36 -12.18 11.18
N ALA A 271 -5.41 -11.76 10.46
CA ALA A 271 -5.38 -10.58 9.59
C ALA A 271 -5.13 -9.29 10.37
N VAL A 272 -5.85 -9.10 11.47
CA VAL A 272 -5.65 -7.96 12.39
C VAL A 272 -4.98 -8.50 13.65
N ARG A 273 -3.82 -7.95 14.02
CA ARG A 273 -3.07 -8.30 15.22
C ARG A 273 -2.85 -7.06 16.08
N GLU A 274 -3.01 -7.20 17.39
CA GLU A 274 -2.90 -6.12 18.38
C GLU A 274 -1.55 -5.41 18.29
N GLU A 275 -0.45 -6.16 18.20
CA GLU A 275 0.91 -5.61 18.14
C GLU A 275 1.25 -4.90 16.82
N ARG A 276 0.31 -4.82 15.87
CA ARG A 276 0.40 -4.03 14.63
C ARG A 276 -0.62 -2.89 14.58
N THR A 277 -1.52 -2.79 15.56
CA THR A 277 -2.73 -1.98 15.50
C THR A 277 -2.78 -0.99 16.68
N PRO A 278 -2.98 0.33 16.45
CA PRO A 278 -3.18 1.29 17.53
C PRO A 278 -4.38 0.91 18.43
N VAL A 279 -4.23 1.10 19.74
CA VAL A 279 -5.21 0.67 20.76
C VAL A 279 -6.64 1.17 20.44
N GLY A 280 -6.79 2.44 20.06
CA GLY A 280 -8.09 3.03 19.73
C GLY A 280 -8.76 2.50 18.45
N LEU A 281 -8.04 1.76 17.60
CA LEU A 281 -8.63 0.97 16.49
C LEU A 281 -8.85 -0.49 16.89
N TRP A 282 -7.96 -1.06 17.71
CA TRP A 282 -8.07 -2.44 18.21
C TRP A 282 -9.32 -2.63 19.08
N GLU A 283 -9.62 -1.71 19.98
CA GLU A 283 -10.82 -1.75 20.83
C GLU A 283 -12.13 -1.75 20.03
N VAL A 284 -12.18 -1.02 18.90
CA VAL A 284 -13.34 -0.99 18.01
C VAL A 284 -13.44 -2.28 17.20
N TRP A 285 -12.32 -2.78 16.67
CA TRP A 285 -12.25 -4.05 15.97
C TRP A 285 -12.73 -5.25 16.81
N VAL A 286 -12.28 -5.33 18.07
CA VAL A 286 -12.72 -6.39 19.00
C VAL A 286 -14.23 -6.30 19.25
N ARG A 287 -14.77 -5.09 19.45
CA ARG A 287 -16.19 -4.84 19.66
C ARG A 287 -17.03 -5.26 18.45
N GLU A 288 -16.66 -4.82 17.25
CA GLU A 288 -17.34 -5.18 15.99
C GLU A 288 -17.37 -6.70 15.78
N LYS A 289 -16.25 -7.40 16.07
CA LYS A 289 -16.12 -8.85 15.97
C LYS A 289 -17.03 -9.59 16.96
N ASP A 290 -17.15 -9.10 18.19
CA ASP A 290 -18.02 -9.71 19.21
C ASP A 290 -19.51 -9.42 18.96
N ASP A 291 -19.86 -8.25 18.43
CA ASP A 291 -21.23 -7.94 18.04
C ASP A 291 -21.65 -8.65 16.74
N GLY A 292 -20.71 -8.97 15.85
CA GLY A 292 -20.93 -9.88 14.72
C GLY A 292 -21.27 -11.29 15.19
N ARG A 293 -20.42 -11.89 16.04
CA ARG A 293 -20.63 -13.24 16.61
C ARG A 293 -21.99 -13.43 17.30
N LYS A 294 -22.51 -12.39 17.97
CA LYS A 294 -23.83 -12.43 18.63
C LYS A 294 -25.01 -12.43 17.67
N LYS A 295 -24.82 -12.06 16.39
CA LYS A 295 -25.87 -12.08 15.35
C LYS A 295 -25.94 -13.40 14.59
N ASP A 296 -24.87 -14.20 14.68
CA ASP A 296 -24.75 -15.52 14.05
C ASP A 296 -25.13 -16.68 15.01
N LEU A 297 -25.69 -16.36 16.18
CA LEU A 297 -26.13 -17.28 17.27
C LEU A 297 -27.64 -17.16 17.51
#